data_AF-A0A820PE64-F1
#
_entry.id   AF-A0A820PE64-F1
#
_cell.length_a   1.000
_cell.length_b   1.000
_cell.length_c   1.000
_cell.angle_alpha   90.00
_cell.angle_beta   90.00
_cell.angle_gamma   90.00
#
_symmetry.space_group_name_H-M   'P 1'
#
loop_
_entity.id
_entity.type
_entity.pdbx_description
1 polymer ?
#
loop_
_entity_poly.entity_id
_entity_poly.type
_entity_poly.pdbx_seq_one_letter_code
_entity_poly.pdbx_strand_id
1 'polypeptide(L)'
;MNDDLSMICEAGDTQIVDRGFRDVAGAFEELGFDVQMPSFLEKGAKQLETEQANETRMTTKSRWVVESFHSQFKKWRFFSERISQDFLVNIDVLVRTLAASLNKYRPRLFHGKSPDDYALATKMLLMHNKTSQLQQVISQGDLSLRKNWKNIVHFDIHFDFPYLTLDFLREYTCGVYQIKQSSTYAKAHLYDHDGEFEYQLSSSDDTILRCRIHSKHSSTSKYFLLIHFDKNGTHEPIKDHYCQCKSGARQLGCCSHIATVLWYMGYARHVAWIPSIRTDDYREKILKC
;
A
#
# COMPACT_ATOMS: atom_id res chain seq x y z
N MET A 1 -37.71 -5.42 17.33
CA MET A 1 -36.48 -6.03 16.79
C MET A 1 -35.64 -4.89 16.25
N ASN A 2 -34.32 -4.95 16.36
CA ASN A 2 -33.49 -4.01 15.59
C ASN A 2 -33.66 -4.38 14.12
N ASP A 3 -34.31 -3.53 13.34
CA ASP A 3 -34.51 -3.73 11.90
C ASP A 3 -33.35 -3.08 11.13
N ASP A 4 -32.13 -3.31 11.60
CA ASP A 4 -30.91 -2.74 11.03
C ASP A 4 -29.75 -3.76 11.08
N LEU A 5 -28.62 -3.40 10.49
CA LEU A 5 -27.45 -4.28 10.39
C LEU A 5 -26.70 -4.47 11.72
N SER A 6 -27.05 -3.80 12.82
CA SER A 6 -26.42 -4.05 14.13
C SER A 6 -26.66 -5.48 14.61
N MET A 7 -27.70 -6.17 14.11
CA MET A 7 -27.99 -7.58 14.44
C MET A 7 -26.88 -8.56 14.03
N ILE A 8 -25.99 -8.18 13.10
CA ILE A 8 -24.83 -8.98 12.71
C ILE A 8 -23.54 -8.58 13.42
N CYS A 9 -23.59 -7.58 14.32
CA CYS A 9 -22.46 -7.12 15.11
C CYS A 9 -22.56 -7.63 16.56
N GLU A 10 -21.42 -7.76 17.23
CA GLU A 10 -21.33 -8.12 18.64
C GLU A 10 -20.74 -6.96 19.46
N ALA A 11 -21.15 -6.83 20.72
CA ALA A 11 -20.65 -5.77 21.59
C ALA A 11 -19.12 -5.86 21.74
N GLY A 12 -18.42 -4.75 21.47
CA GLY A 12 -16.96 -4.69 21.46
C GLY A 12 -16.30 -4.97 20.11
N ASP A 13 -17.08 -5.21 19.04
CA ASP A 13 -16.54 -5.33 17.69
C ASP A 13 -15.86 -4.03 17.23
N THR A 14 -14.70 -4.18 16.57
CA THR A 14 -14.07 -3.12 15.79
C THR A 14 -14.64 -3.11 14.36
N GLN A 15 -15.27 -2.00 13.98
CA GLN A 15 -15.87 -1.77 12.67
C GLN A 15 -14.87 -1.14 11.71
N ILE A 16 -14.33 -1.93 10.79
CA ILE A 16 -13.38 -1.46 9.78
C ILE A 16 -14.16 -1.02 8.54
N VAL A 17 -14.25 0.29 8.33
CA VAL A 17 -15.08 0.88 7.26
C VAL A 17 -14.24 1.61 6.21
N ASP A 18 -14.78 1.68 4.98
CA ASP A 18 -14.18 2.53 3.94
C ASP A 18 -14.61 3.99 4.12
N ARG A 19 -13.87 4.91 3.50
CA ARG A 19 -14.13 6.36 3.57
C ARG A 19 -15.53 6.77 3.11
N GLY A 20 -16.19 5.94 2.29
CA GLY A 20 -17.57 6.17 1.85
C GLY A 20 -18.61 6.05 2.97
N PHE A 21 -18.26 5.45 4.12
CA PHE A 21 -19.14 5.27 5.28
C PHE A 21 -18.96 6.36 6.35
N ARG A 22 -18.21 7.42 6.05
CA ARG A 22 -17.95 8.50 7.02
C ARG A 22 -19.22 9.10 7.63
N ASP A 23 -20.30 9.19 6.84
CA ASP A 23 -21.54 9.85 7.25
C ASP A 23 -22.33 9.00 8.26
N VAL A 24 -21.98 7.72 8.41
CA VAL A 24 -22.58 6.81 9.40
C VAL A 24 -21.62 6.44 10.54
N ALA A 25 -20.35 6.84 10.49
CA ALA A 25 -19.35 6.46 11.49
C ALA A 25 -19.76 6.84 12.92
N GLY A 26 -20.27 8.07 13.11
CA GLY A 26 -20.73 8.53 14.43
C GLY A 26 -21.89 7.71 14.99
N ALA A 27 -22.80 7.22 14.14
CA ALA A 27 -23.88 6.35 14.58
C ALA A 27 -23.37 4.99 15.10
N PHE A 28 -22.30 4.44 14.50
CA PHE A 28 -21.67 3.22 15.01
C PHE A 28 -20.93 3.48 16.33
N GLU A 29 -20.29 4.64 16.49
CA GLU A 29 -19.64 5.03 17.74
C GLU A 29 -20.67 5.22 18.87
N GLU A 30 -21.83 5.82 18.59
CA GLU A 30 -22.95 5.96 19.53
C GLU A 30 -23.53 4.60 19.96
N LEU A 31 -23.47 3.59 19.08
CA LEU A 31 -23.82 2.20 19.41
C LEU A 31 -22.74 1.47 20.21
N GLY A 32 -21.62 2.12 20.51
CA GLY A 32 -20.52 1.59 21.33
C GLY A 32 -19.48 0.78 20.56
N PHE A 33 -19.46 0.87 19.24
CA PHE A 33 -18.44 0.21 18.42
C PHE A 33 -17.17 1.04 18.27
N ASP A 34 -16.02 0.37 18.19
CA ASP A 34 -14.75 1.00 17.80
C ASP A 34 -14.70 1.12 16.27
N VAL A 35 -14.78 2.33 15.72
CA VAL A 35 -14.82 2.54 14.27
C VAL A 35 -13.44 2.92 13.74
N GLN A 36 -12.93 2.11 12.81
CA GLN A 36 -11.61 2.29 12.22
C GLN A 36 -11.74 2.58 10.72
N MET A 37 -11.22 3.73 10.29
CA MET A 37 -11.35 4.22 8.92
C MET A 37 -10.07 4.89 8.42
N PRO A 38 -9.70 4.76 7.13
CA PRO A 38 -8.57 5.50 6.56
C PRO A 38 -8.75 7.03 6.67
N SER A 39 -7.77 7.72 7.27
CA SER A 39 -7.79 9.16 7.53
C SER A 39 -8.05 10.00 6.26
N PHE A 40 -8.72 11.13 6.43
CA PHE A 40 -8.95 12.10 5.37
C PHE A 40 -7.81 13.12 5.30
N LEU A 41 -7.59 13.68 4.10
CA LEU A 41 -6.74 14.86 4.01
C LEU A 41 -7.52 16.05 4.54
N GLU A 42 -6.89 16.85 5.38
CA GLU A 42 -7.42 18.14 5.78
C GLU A 42 -7.59 19.08 4.58
N LYS A 43 -8.49 20.04 4.71
CA LYS A 43 -8.78 20.99 3.64
C LYS A 43 -7.52 21.82 3.33
N GLY A 44 -7.03 21.70 2.11
CA GLY A 44 -5.82 22.40 1.65
C GLY A 44 -4.52 21.62 1.86
N ALA A 45 -4.54 20.52 2.62
CA ALA A 45 -3.40 19.64 2.78
C ALA A 45 -3.15 18.80 1.52
N LYS A 46 -1.88 18.61 1.16
CA LYS A 46 -1.47 17.77 0.02
C LYS A 46 -1.08 16.35 0.43
N GLN A 47 -0.77 16.15 1.71
CA GLN A 47 -0.23 14.93 2.29
C GLN A 47 -0.79 14.74 3.70
N LEU A 48 -0.97 13.49 4.11
CA LEU A 48 -1.32 13.11 5.48
C LEU A 48 -0.09 13.24 6.38
N GLU A 49 -0.32 13.64 7.63
CA GLU A 49 0.70 13.55 8.66
C GLU A 49 1.15 12.10 8.86
N THR A 50 2.37 11.91 9.38
CA THR A 50 2.99 10.59 9.49
C THR A 50 2.16 9.62 10.32
N GLU A 51 1.63 10.09 11.44
CA GLU A 51 0.73 9.34 12.32
C GLU A 51 -0.54 8.91 11.57
N GLN A 52 -1.27 9.86 10.98
CA GLN A 52 -2.47 9.59 10.18
C GLN A 52 -2.19 8.63 9.00
N ALA A 53 -1.05 8.77 8.34
CA ALA A 53 -0.65 7.91 7.23
C ALA A 53 -0.32 6.48 7.71
N ASN A 54 0.26 6.34 8.90
CA ASN A 54 0.54 5.08 9.57
C ASN A 54 -0.75 4.40 10.05
N GLU A 55 -1.65 5.12 10.73
CA GLU A 55 -2.99 4.65 11.12
C GLU A 55 -3.78 4.16 9.89
N THR A 56 -3.82 4.98 8.83
CA THR A 56 -4.41 4.59 7.55
C THR A 56 -3.83 3.26 7.04
N ARG A 57 -2.52 3.03 7.18
CA ARG A 57 -1.89 1.77 6.76
C ARG A 57 -2.34 0.60 7.64
N MET A 58 -2.42 0.78 8.95
CA MET A 58 -2.92 -0.22 9.90
C MET A 58 -4.36 -0.63 9.53
N THR A 59 -5.26 0.34 9.39
CA THR A 59 -6.66 0.10 9.01
C THR A 59 -6.74 -0.63 7.66
N THR A 60 -5.99 -0.16 6.64
CA THR A 60 -6.04 -0.80 5.31
C THR A 60 -5.41 -2.19 5.26
N LYS A 61 -4.47 -2.52 6.17
CA LYS A 61 -3.92 -3.87 6.29
C LYS A 61 -4.96 -4.83 6.86
N SER A 62 -5.68 -4.44 7.91
CA SER A 62 -6.77 -5.24 8.48
C SER A 62 -7.96 -5.34 7.52
N ARG A 63 -8.31 -4.24 6.84
CA ARG A 63 -9.37 -4.21 5.82
C ARG A 63 -9.14 -5.24 4.72
N TRP A 64 -7.91 -5.45 4.28
CA TRP A 64 -7.61 -6.44 3.24
C TRP A 64 -8.01 -7.87 3.65
N VAL A 65 -7.87 -8.22 4.94
CA VAL A 65 -8.32 -9.51 5.48
C VAL A 65 -9.84 -9.59 5.42
N VAL A 66 -10.54 -8.56 5.91
CA VAL A 66 -12.01 -8.47 5.87
C VAL A 66 -12.55 -8.56 4.43
N GLU A 67 -11.96 -7.80 3.51
CA GLU A 67 -12.32 -7.81 2.08
C GLU A 67 -12.13 -9.19 1.44
N SER A 68 -11.11 -9.95 1.87
CA SER A 68 -10.88 -11.31 1.40
C SER A 68 -12.01 -12.25 1.81
N PHE A 69 -12.54 -12.13 3.02
CA PHE A 69 -13.74 -12.86 3.44
C PHE A 69 -14.99 -12.39 2.68
N HIS A 70 -15.22 -11.08 2.57
CA HIS A 70 -16.34 -10.53 1.79
C HIS A 70 -16.33 -10.98 0.33
N SER A 71 -15.15 -11.17 -0.28
CA SER A 71 -15.04 -11.68 -1.65
C SER A 71 -15.66 -13.07 -1.84
N GLN A 72 -15.72 -13.91 -0.79
CA GLN A 72 -16.38 -15.21 -0.84
C GLN A 72 -17.91 -15.08 -0.82
N PHE A 73 -18.44 -14.11 -0.06
CA PHE A 73 -19.87 -13.79 -0.05
C PHE A 73 -20.31 -13.31 -1.43
N LYS A 74 -19.55 -12.41 -2.05
CA LYS A 74 -19.83 -11.85 -3.39
C LYS A 74 -19.84 -12.88 -4.54
N LYS A 75 -19.52 -14.14 -4.30
CA LYS A 75 -19.70 -15.23 -5.29
C LYS A 75 -21.15 -15.73 -5.35
N TRP A 76 -21.98 -15.35 -4.39
CA TRP A 76 -23.38 -15.73 -4.31
C TRP A 76 -24.22 -14.56 -4.79
N ARG A 77 -25.10 -14.79 -5.77
CA ARG A 77 -25.90 -13.74 -6.43
C ARG A 77 -26.60 -12.81 -5.43
N PHE A 78 -27.17 -13.39 -4.38
CA PHE A 78 -27.85 -12.65 -3.32
C PHE A 78 -26.95 -11.59 -2.66
N PHE A 79 -25.68 -11.92 -2.38
CA PHE A 79 -24.74 -11.01 -1.71
C PHE A 79 -23.88 -10.19 -2.68
N SER A 80 -23.93 -10.46 -3.98
CA SER A 80 -23.22 -9.69 -5.00
C SER A 80 -24.02 -8.48 -5.50
N GLU A 81 -25.34 -8.50 -5.32
CA GLU A 81 -26.27 -7.49 -5.82
C GLU A 81 -26.84 -6.64 -4.66
N ARG A 82 -27.74 -5.70 -5.00
CA ARG A 82 -28.48 -4.93 -4.00
C ARG A 82 -29.51 -5.83 -3.33
N ILE A 83 -29.45 -5.92 -2.01
CA ILE A 83 -30.38 -6.71 -1.20
C ILE A 83 -31.64 -5.88 -0.93
N SER A 84 -32.83 -6.45 -1.15
CA SER A 84 -34.10 -5.78 -0.79
C SER A 84 -34.17 -5.56 0.72
N GLN A 85 -34.73 -4.43 1.14
CA GLN A 85 -34.94 -4.11 2.55
C GLN A 85 -35.81 -5.16 3.26
N ASP A 86 -36.69 -5.85 2.52
CA ASP A 86 -37.53 -6.94 3.06
C ASP A 86 -36.70 -8.10 3.63
N PHE A 87 -35.44 -8.26 3.20
CA PHE A 87 -34.56 -9.29 3.73
C PHE A 87 -33.85 -8.89 5.02
N LEU A 88 -33.97 -7.65 5.50
CA LEU A 88 -33.33 -7.22 6.76
C LEU A 88 -33.73 -8.10 7.94
N VAL A 89 -35.00 -8.53 8.00
CA VAL A 89 -35.49 -9.40 9.09
C VAL A 89 -34.82 -10.78 9.14
N ASN A 90 -34.17 -11.20 8.05
CA ASN A 90 -33.51 -12.51 7.92
C ASN A 90 -32.01 -12.37 7.56
N ILE A 91 -31.47 -11.15 7.49
CA ILE A 91 -30.13 -10.92 6.95
C ILE A 91 -29.06 -11.58 7.82
N ASP A 92 -29.27 -11.61 9.14
CA ASP A 92 -28.40 -12.27 10.10
C ASP A 92 -28.33 -13.78 9.87
N VAL A 93 -29.47 -14.45 9.71
CA VAL A 93 -29.56 -15.88 9.48
C VAL A 93 -28.91 -16.22 8.14
N LEU A 94 -29.15 -15.42 7.10
CA LEU A 94 -28.56 -15.62 5.78
C LEU A 94 -27.02 -15.47 5.82
N VAL A 95 -26.52 -14.41 6.46
CA VAL A 95 -25.08 -14.16 6.61
C VAL A 95 -24.43 -15.28 7.42
N ARG A 96 -24.97 -15.65 8.59
CA ARG A 96 -24.43 -16.70 9.47
C ARG A 96 -24.46 -18.07 8.80
N THR A 97 -25.52 -18.40 8.07
CA THR A 97 -25.64 -19.68 7.34
C THR A 97 -24.59 -19.80 6.25
N LEU A 98 -24.40 -18.73 5.46
CA LEU A 98 -23.37 -18.73 4.43
C LEU A 98 -21.97 -18.74 5.05
N ALA A 99 -21.72 -17.95 6.10
CA ALA A 99 -20.44 -17.95 6.83
C ALA A 99 -20.09 -19.36 7.33
N ALA A 100 -21.02 -20.05 7.98
CA ALA A 100 -20.84 -21.42 8.47
C ALA A 100 -20.54 -22.40 7.32
N SER A 101 -21.24 -22.27 6.21
CA SER A 101 -21.01 -23.08 5.01
C SER A 101 -19.63 -22.85 4.41
N LEU A 102 -19.22 -21.59 4.28
CA LEU A 102 -17.88 -21.23 3.81
C LEU A 102 -16.80 -21.77 4.76
N ASN A 103 -16.97 -21.61 6.07
CA ASN A 103 -16.03 -22.10 7.07
C ASN A 103 -15.89 -23.64 7.07
N LYS A 104 -16.97 -24.37 6.73
CA LYS A 104 -16.94 -25.84 6.66
C LYS A 104 -16.31 -26.37 5.38
N TYR A 105 -16.62 -25.76 4.24
CA TYR A 105 -16.31 -26.35 2.92
C TYR A 105 -15.22 -25.62 2.13
N ARG A 106 -14.83 -24.40 2.52
CA ARG A 106 -13.73 -23.67 1.87
C ARG A 106 -12.45 -23.75 2.71
N PRO A 107 -11.29 -23.75 2.05
CA PRO A 107 -10.03 -23.55 2.76
C PRO A 107 -10.06 -22.27 3.59
N ARG A 108 -9.43 -22.30 4.76
CA ARG A 108 -9.26 -21.10 5.58
C ARG A 108 -8.45 -20.08 4.78
N LEU A 109 -9.00 -18.87 4.65
CA LEU A 109 -8.31 -17.79 3.93
C LEU A 109 -7.11 -17.25 4.72
N PHE A 110 -7.18 -17.32 6.03
CA PHE A 110 -6.17 -16.77 6.91
C PHE A 110 -5.96 -17.68 8.11
N HIS A 111 -4.70 -17.95 8.42
CA HIS A 111 -4.30 -18.56 9.66
C HIS A 111 -3.96 -17.42 10.61
N GLY A 112 -4.94 -16.90 11.36
CA GLY A 112 -4.74 -15.79 12.31
C GLY A 112 -3.72 -16.04 13.44
N LYS A 113 -3.03 -17.18 13.37
CA LYS A 113 -1.90 -17.55 14.23
C LYS A 113 -0.65 -17.99 13.46
N SER A 114 -0.55 -17.63 12.18
CA SER A 114 0.67 -17.88 11.41
C SER A 114 1.83 -17.10 12.04
N PRO A 115 3.00 -17.71 12.25
CA PRO A 115 4.20 -17.00 12.69
C PRO A 115 4.53 -15.78 11.82
N ASP A 116 4.30 -15.88 10.51
CA ASP A 116 4.58 -14.81 9.55
C ASP A 116 3.64 -13.61 9.74
N ASP A 117 2.35 -13.87 10.01
CA ASP A 117 1.37 -12.80 10.22
C ASP A 117 1.60 -12.11 11.57
N TYR A 118 1.97 -12.87 12.61
CA TYR A 118 2.39 -12.29 13.89
C TYR A 118 3.65 -11.45 13.74
N ALA A 119 4.69 -11.97 13.06
CA ALA A 119 5.93 -11.25 12.83
C ALA A 119 5.68 -9.94 12.06
N LEU A 120 4.83 -9.98 11.02
CA LEU A 120 4.45 -8.79 10.28
C LEU A 120 3.65 -7.79 11.15
N ALA A 121 2.69 -8.26 11.94
CA ALA A 121 1.90 -7.40 12.82
C ALA A 121 2.79 -6.74 13.89
N THR A 122 3.68 -7.50 14.53
CA THR A 122 4.66 -6.99 15.50
C THR A 122 5.58 -5.95 14.85
N LYS A 123 6.10 -6.22 13.66
CA LYS A 123 6.91 -5.26 12.90
C LYS A 123 6.12 -3.97 12.62
N MET A 124 4.86 -4.08 12.19
CA MET A 124 4.01 -2.92 11.95
C MET A 124 3.74 -2.13 13.23
N LEU A 125 3.56 -2.78 14.38
CA LEU A 125 3.40 -2.07 15.66
C LEU A 125 4.68 -1.35 16.08
N LEU A 126 5.85 -1.97 15.90
CA LEU A 126 7.15 -1.34 16.22
C LEU A 126 7.45 -0.13 15.33
N MET A 127 7.09 -0.21 14.05
CA MET A 127 7.33 0.86 13.07
C MET A 127 6.31 2.01 13.15
N HIS A 128 5.18 1.81 13.85
CA HIS A 128 4.08 2.78 13.89
C HIS A 128 4.52 4.15 14.43
N ASN A 129 5.40 4.15 15.43
CA ASN A 129 5.94 5.35 16.07
C ASN A 129 7.36 5.72 15.60
N LYS A 130 7.89 5.04 14.58
CA LYS A 130 9.23 5.35 14.08
C LYS A 130 9.23 6.73 13.44
N THR A 131 10.20 7.55 13.81
CA THR A 131 10.39 8.86 13.20
C THR A 131 11.23 8.77 11.92
N SER A 132 10.81 9.46 10.87
CA SER A 132 11.59 9.57 9.62
C SER A 132 12.67 10.63 9.76
N GLN A 133 13.93 10.22 9.60
CA GLN A 133 15.06 11.13 9.56
C GLN A 133 15.01 12.00 8.30
N LEU A 134 14.64 11.43 7.15
CA LEU A 134 14.47 12.16 5.90
C LEU A 134 13.40 13.26 6.03
N GLN A 135 12.27 12.94 6.66
CA GLN A 135 11.23 13.95 6.87
C GLN A 135 11.69 15.05 7.82
N GLN A 136 12.45 14.72 8.87
CA GLN A 136 13.02 15.72 9.79
C GLN A 136 13.95 16.69 9.05
N VAL A 137 14.92 16.19 8.30
CA VAL A 137 15.90 17.05 7.59
C VAL A 137 15.25 17.88 6.47
N ILE A 138 14.17 17.39 5.86
CA ILE A 138 13.38 18.19 4.90
C ILE A 138 12.64 19.33 5.62
N SER A 139 11.99 19.02 6.73
CA SER A 139 11.20 19.99 7.51
C SER A 139 12.09 21.07 8.16
N GLN A 140 13.31 20.71 8.55
CA GLN A 140 14.32 21.64 9.09
C GLN A 140 14.99 22.51 8.01
N GLY A 141 14.80 22.14 6.73
CA GLY A 141 15.39 22.87 5.59
C GLY A 141 16.80 22.43 5.22
N ASP A 142 17.37 21.46 5.94
CA ASP A 142 18.71 20.92 5.70
C ASP A 142 18.80 20.15 4.38
N LEU A 143 17.68 19.57 3.93
CA LEU A 143 17.58 18.90 2.63
C LEU A 143 16.45 19.48 1.77
N SER A 144 16.84 20.21 0.71
CA SER A 144 15.88 20.73 -0.25
C SER A 144 15.38 19.65 -1.20
N LEU A 145 14.06 19.49 -1.32
CA LEU A 145 13.47 18.66 -2.38
C LEU A 145 13.64 19.22 -3.78
N ARG A 146 14.17 20.44 -3.96
CA ARG A 146 14.27 21.11 -5.27
C ARG A 146 15.71 21.38 -5.69
N LYS A 147 16.55 21.84 -4.77
CA LYS A 147 17.93 22.31 -5.04
C LYS A 147 18.98 21.29 -4.60
N ASN A 148 20.19 21.40 -5.16
CA ASN A 148 21.40 20.66 -4.76
C ASN A 148 21.35 19.13 -5.02
N TRP A 149 21.02 18.76 -6.25
CA TRP A 149 20.93 17.37 -6.69
C TRP A 149 21.80 17.13 -7.93
N LYS A 150 22.50 16.01 -7.96
CA LYS A 150 23.36 15.58 -9.07
C LYS A 150 22.63 14.54 -9.89
N ASN A 151 22.40 14.82 -11.17
CA ASN A 151 21.74 13.88 -12.10
C ASN A 151 22.60 12.62 -12.28
N ILE A 152 21.95 11.46 -12.26
CA ILE A 152 22.55 10.18 -12.62
C ILE A 152 22.19 9.92 -14.08
N VAL A 153 23.10 10.24 -14.99
CA VAL A 153 22.81 10.25 -16.44
C VAL A 153 22.70 8.83 -17.01
N HIS A 154 23.45 7.87 -16.45
CA HIS A 154 23.38 6.46 -16.84
C HIS A 154 23.47 5.55 -15.61
N PHE A 155 22.51 4.62 -15.48
CA PHE A 155 22.66 3.47 -14.59
C PHE A 155 23.63 2.50 -15.24
N ASP A 156 24.91 2.73 -14.98
CA ASP A 156 25.86 1.63 -15.03
C ASP A 156 25.41 0.54 -14.03
N ILE A 157 25.69 -0.72 -14.35
CA ILE A 157 25.66 -1.85 -13.41
C ILE A 157 26.43 -1.54 -12.11
N HIS A 158 27.34 -0.55 -12.13
CA HIS A 158 28.15 -0.06 -11.03
C HIS A 158 27.53 1.10 -10.22
N PHE A 159 26.28 1.52 -10.46
CA PHE A 159 25.62 2.39 -9.47
C PHE A 159 25.37 1.60 -8.19
N ASP A 160 26.00 2.02 -7.08
CA ASP A 160 26.04 1.37 -5.75
C ASP A 160 24.68 1.33 -5.02
N PHE A 161 23.60 0.95 -5.69
CA PHE A 161 22.33 0.67 -5.06
C PHE A 161 22.27 -0.79 -4.62
N PRO A 162 21.84 -1.08 -3.38
CA PRO A 162 21.83 -2.44 -2.87
C PRO A 162 20.86 -3.33 -3.65
N TYR A 163 21.25 -4.58 -3.86
CA TYR A 163 20.33 -5.61 -4.36
C TYR A 163 19.28 -5.92 -3.30
N LEU A 164 18.01 -5.88 -3.70
CA LEU A 164 16.86 -6.11 -2.84
C LEU A 164 16.14 -7.38 -3.31
N THR A 165 16.06 -8.40 -2.45
CA THR A 165 15.29 -9.61 -2.76
C THR A 165 13.78 -9.29 -2.80
N LEU A 166 13.00 -10.11 -3.50
CA LEU A 166 11.54 -9.97 -3.47
C LEU A 166 10.98 -10.15 -2.05
N ASP A 167 11.60 -10.99 -1.23
CA ASP A 167 11.15 -11.20 0.15
C ASP A 167 11.42 -9.96 1.02
N PHE A 168 12.59 -9.35 0.90
CA PHE A 168 12.86 -8.05 1.52
C PHE A 168 11.82 -7.01 1.08
N LEU A 169 11.55 -6.91 -0.23
CA LEU A 169 10.58 -5.94 -0.74
C LEU A 169 9.18 -6.21 -0.17
N ARG A 170 8.74 -7.47 -0.09
CA ARG A 170 7.43 -7.86 0.47
C ARG A 170 7.31 -7.47 1.93
N GLU A 171 8.37 -7.67 2.69
CA GLU A 171 8.44 -7.30 4.09
C GLU A 171 8.45 -5.77 4.26
N TYR A 172 9.25 -5.07 3.46
CA TYR A 172 9.38 -3.61 3.47
C TYR A 172 8.06 -2.93 3.08
N THR A 173 7.30 -3.46 2.12
CA THR A 173 5.99 -2.90 1.71
C THR A 173 4.83 -3.35 2.59
N CYS A 174 5.08 -4.25 3.55
CA CYS A 174 4.08 -4.92 4.37
C CYS A 174 2.99 -5.61 3.51
N GLY A 175 3.39 -6.24 2.40
CA GLY A 175 2.52 -7.01 1.52
C GLY A 175 2.77 -6.80 0.02
N VAL A 176 2.21 -7.71 -0.78
CA VAL A 176 2.51 -7.83 -2.22
C VAL A 176 1.85 -6.77 -3.12
N TYR A 177 0.85 -6.05 -2.63
CA TYR A 177 0.04 -5.17 -3.48
C TYR A 177 0.86 -4.10 -4.20
N GLN A 178 1.75 -3.42 -3.47
CA GLN A 178 2.57 -2.36 -4.06
C GLN A 178 3.58 -2.91 -5.06
N ILE A 179 4.17 -4.07 -4.77
CA ILE A 179 5.13 -4.75 -5.65
C ILE A 179 4.46 -5.17 -6.96
N LYS A 180 3.22 -5.69 -6.90
CA LYS A 180 2.46 -6.06 -8.10
C LYS A 180 2.21 -4.86 -9.02
N GLN A 181 2.09 -3.66 -8.46
CA GLN A 181 1.91 -2.43 -9.24
C GLN A 181 3.24 -1.88 -9.77
N SER A 182 4.37 -2.20 -9.13
CA SER A 182 5.69 -1.64 -9.47
C SER A 182 6.08 -1.87 -10.92
N SER A 183 5.81 -3.05 -11.50
CA SER A 183 6.17 -3.34 -12.89
C SER A 183 5.40 -2.46 -13.89
N THR A 184 4.11 -2.25 -13.65
CA THR A 184 3.28 -1.36 -14.48
C THR A 184 3.72 0.08 -14.36
N TYR A 185 4.03 0.55 -13.14
CA TYR A 185 4.56 1.90 -12.95
C TYR A 185 5.92 2.06 -13.61
N ALA A 186 6.84 1.12 -13.42
CA ALA A 186 8.16 1.15 -14.03
C ALA A 186 8.06 1.20 -15.55
N LYS A 187 7.19 0.37 -16.15
CA LYS A 187 6.93 0.39 -17.58
C LYS A 187 6.48 1.76 -18.08
N ALA A 188 5.48 2.36 -17.42
CA ALA A 188 4.96 3.67 -17.82
C ALA A 188 6.05 4.75 -17.82
N HIS A 189 6.93 4.75 -16.83
CA HIS A 189 7.98 5.75 -16.69
C HIS A 189 9.20 5.51 -17.58
N LEU A 190 9.58 4.25 -17.81
CA LEU A 190 10.75 3.91 -18.62
C LEU A 190 10.46 3.95 -20.12
N TYR A 191 9.25 3.59 -20.54
CA TYR A 191 8.94 3.34 -21.95
C TYR A 191 7.84 4.25 -22.51
N ASP A 192 6.80 4.57 -21.73
CA ASP A 192 5.68 5.37 -22.23
C ASP A 192 5.91 6.88 -22.07
N HIS A 193 6.87 7.27 -21.22
CA HIS A 193 7.22 8.66 -20.91
C HIS A 193 8.70 8.98 -21.17
N ASP A 194 9.32 8.38 -22.20
CA ASP A 194 10.69 8.68 -22.63
C ASP A 194 11.76 8.64 -21.52
N GLY A 195 11.67 7.68 -20.59
CA GLY A 195 12.69 7.50 -19.55
C GLY A 195 12.64 8.54 -18.42
N GLU A 196 11.45 9.05 -18.10
CA GLU A 196 11.19 10.10 -17.10
C GLU A 196 11.54 9.76 -15.63
N PHE A 197 12.17 8.62 -15.38
CA PHE A 197 12.83 8.41 -14.11
C PHE A 197 14.08 9.31 -13.99
N GLU A 198 13.85 10.57 -13.60
CA GLU A 198 14.91 11.49 -13.22
C GLU A 198 15.45 11.10 -11.85
N TYR A 199 16.49 10.27 -11.83
CA TYR A 199 17.19 9.92 -10.60
C TYR A 199 18.36 10.86 -10.35
N GLN A 200 18.49 11.26 -9.10
CA GLN A 200 19.53 12.17 -8.65
C GLN A 200 20.06 11.78 -7.28
N LEU A 201 21.33 12.04 -7.02
CA LEU A 201 21.91 11.93 -5.69
C LEU A 201 22.00 13.29 -5.01
N SER A 202 21.90 13.31 -3.68
CA SER A 202 22.18 14.52 -2.92
C SER A 202 23.66 14.90 -3.10
N SER A 203 23.94 16.19 -3.23
CA SER A 203 25.31 16.68 -3.34
C SER A 203 26.12 16.49 -2.06
N SER A 204 25.45 16.44 -0.90
CA SER A 204 26.08 16.31 0.42
C SER A 204 26.16 14.86 0.92
N ASP A 205 25.33 13.97 0.38
CA ASP A 205 25.25 12.57 0.79
C ASP A 205 24.83 11.71 -0.41
N ASP A 206 25.78 10.94 -0.94
CA ASP A 206 25.56 10.11 -2.13
C ASP A 206 24.78 8.81 -1.83
N THR A 207 24.33 8.62 -0.59
CA THR A 207 23.43 7.54 -0.16
C THR A 207 21.96 7.98 -0.09
N ILE A 208 21.67 9.22 -0.48
CA ILE A 208 20.30 9.75 -0.61
C ILE A 208 19.95 9.88 -2.09
N LEU A 209 19.07 8.99 -2.55
CA LEU A 209 18.51 8.99 -3.89
C LEU A 209 17.22 9.81 -3.93
N ARG A 210 17.15 10.81 -4.79
CA ARG A 210 15.91 11.46 -5.22
C ARG A 210 15.45 10.88 -6.55
N CYS A 211 14.15 10.71 -6.69
CA CYS A 211 13.51 10.41 -7.96
C CYS A 211 12.29 11.31 -8.15
N ARG A 212 11.95 11.62 -9.40
CA ARG A 212 10.69 12.24 -9.77
C ARG A 212 9.82 11.22 -10.51
N ILE A 213 8.53 11.15 -10.16
CA ILE A 213 7.60 10.18 -10.75
C ILE A 213 6.20 10.78 -10.92
N HIS A 214 5.49 10.41 -11.99
CA HIS A 214 4.07 10.78 -12.15
C HIS A 214 3.14 9.98 -11.26
N SER A 215 2.08 10.65 -10.84
CA SER A 215 0.88 10.02 -10.30
C SER A 215 0.19 9.16 -11.34
N LYS A 216 -0.23 7.95 -10.97
CA LYS A 216 -1.11 7.11 -11.80
C LYS A 216 -2.50 7.71 -11.99
N HIS A 217 -2.92 8.61 -11.09
CA HIS A 217 -4.24 9.22 -11.11
C HIS A 217 -4.26 10.58 -11.80
N SER A 218 -3.11 11.08 -12.24
CA SER A 218 -3.00 12.39 -12.89
C SER A 218 -1.71 12.46 -13.71
N SER A 219 -1.86 12.67 -15.01
CA SER A 219 -0.73 12.88 -15.93
C SER A 219 0.05 14.17 -15.64
N THR A 220 -0.53 15.12 -14.91
CA THR A 220 0.12 16.41 -14.61
C THR A 220 0.86 16.41 -13.27
N SER A 221 0.48 15.53 -12.35
CA SER A 221 1.04 15.52 -10.99
C SER A 221 2.32 14.70 -10.93
N LYS A 222 3.47 15.37 -10.75
CA LYS A 222 4.76 14.76 -10.44
C LYS A 222 5.07 14.87 -8.94
N TYR A 223 5.52 13.78 -8.33
CA TYR A 223 5.98 13.76 -6.94
C TYR A 223 7.49 13.56 -6.88
N PHE A 224 8.16 14.32 -6.00
CA PHE A 224 9.48 13.93 -5.55
C PHE A 224 9.37 12.81 -4.52
N LEU A 225 10.31 11.88 -4.61
CA LEU A 225 10.55 10.87 -3.59
C LEU A 225 12.04 10.80 -3.28
N LEU A 226 12.33 10.40 -2.05
CA LEU A 226 13.65 10.22 -1.49
C LEU A 226 13.77 8.81 -0.91
N ILE A 227 14.94 8.19 -1.09
CA ILE A 227 15.31 6.90 -0.49
C ILE A 227 16.71 7.09 0.08
N HIS A 228 16.86 6.86 1.38
CA HIS A 228 18.16 6.77 2.04
C HIS A 228 18.52 5.29 2.14
N PHE A 229 19.57 4.90 1.44
CA PHE A 229 20.00 3.51 1.32
C PHE A 229 21.38 3.29 1.96
N ASP A 230 21.73 2.04 2.15
CA ASP A 230 23.08 1.62 2.51
C ASP A 230 23.70 0.91 1.32
N LYS A 231 24.82 1.43 0.82
CA LYS A 231 25.57 0.83 -0.30
C LYS A 231 26.04 -0.60 0.02
N ASN A 232 26.35 -0.87 1.29
CA ASN A 232 26.89 -2.14 1.77
C ASN A 232 25.91 -2.91 2.66
N GLY A 233 24.69 -2.40 2.84
CA GLY A 233 23.72 -2.96 3.77
C GLY A 233 23.18 -4.30 3.28
N THR A 234 23.52 -5.38 3.97
CA THR A 234 22.99 -6.72 3.66
C THR A 234 21.66 -7.01 4.35
N HIS A 235 21.46 -6.48 5.56
CA HIS A 235 20.27 -6.74 6.39
C HIS A 235 19.27 -5.58 6.41
N GLU A 236 19.75 -4.33 6.41
CA GLU A 236 18.90 -3.13 6.34
C GLU A 236 19.37 -2.21 5.20
N PRO A 237 19.22 -2.65 3.93
CA PRO A 237 19.70 -1.90 2.77
C PRO A 237 18.99 -0.56 2.56
N ILE A 238 17.79 -0.37 3.14
CA ILE A 238 17.00 0.85 3.05
C ILE A 238 16.73 1.39 4.44
N LYS A 239 17.36 2.52 4.77
CA LYS A 239 17.31 3.15 6.10
C LYS A 239 16.04 3.97 6.30
N ASP A 240 15.64 4.72 5.27
CA ASP A 240 14.48 5.61 5.33
C ASP A 240 13.94 5.92 3.92
N HIS A 241 12.69 6.38 3.86
CA HIS A 241 12.09 6.88 2.63
C HIS A 241 11.14 8.04 2.91
N TYR A 242 10.96 8.88 1.91
CA TYR A 242 9.95 9.94 1.92
C TYR A 242 9.39 10.14 0.52
N CYS A 243 8.09 10.39 0.38
CA CYS A 243 7.49 10.75 -0.90
C CYS A 243 6.49 11.87 -0.70
N GLN A 244 6.39 12.82 -1.64
CA GLN A 244 5.43 13.93 -1.58
C GLN A 244 3.97 13.55 -1.82
N CYS A 245 3.68 12.28 -2.17
CA CYS A 245 2.31 11.85 -2.43
C CYS A 245 1.46 11.80 -1.14
N LYS A 246 0.14 11.68 -1.29
CA LYS A 246 -0.83 11.70 -0.17
C LYS A 246 -0.42 10.89 1.06
N SER A 247 0.14 9.70 0.89
CA SER A 247 0.53 8.78 1.98
C SER A 247 2.03 8.56 2.08
N GLY A 248 2.83 9.44 1.46
CA GLY A 248 4.26 9.24 1.29
C GLY A 248 5.13 9.57 2.50
N ALA A 249 4.54 10.12 3.58
CA ALA A 249 5.19 10.31 4.87
C ALA A 249 5.17 9.06 5.78
N ARG A 250 4.35 8.05 5.43
CA ARG A 250 4.19 6.85 6.27
C ARG A 250 5.50 6.10 6.43
N GLN A 251 5.71 5.54 7.62
CA GLN A 251 6.83 4.65 7.94
C GLN A 251 6.40 3.18 7.94
N LEU A 252 5.09 2.93 7.91
CA LEU A 252 4.50 1.60 7.76
C LEU A 252 4.31 1.24 6.28
N GLY A 253 5.11 0.30 5.81
CA GLY A 253 5.18 0.01 4.38
C GLY A 253 5.71 1.21 3.61
N CYS A 254 5.41 1.29 2.31
CA CYS A 254 5.73 2.48 1.51
C CYS A 254 4.72 2.67 0.38
N CYS A 255 4.56 3.88 -0.14
CA CYS A 255 3.63 4.16 -1.24
C CYS A 255 4.07 3.43 -2.53
N SER A 256 3.17 3.34 -3.52
CA SER A 256 3.48 2.66 -4.79
C SER A 256 4.67 3.29 -5.52
N HIS A 257 4.89 4.60 -5.35
CA HIS A 257 6.03 5.32 -5.92
C HIS A 257 7.37 4.81 -5.37
N ILE A 258 7.50 4.75 -4.03
CA ILE A 258 8.70 4.19 -3.38
C ILE A 258 8.88 2.72 -3.75
N ALA A 259 7.81 1.93 -3.64
CA ALA A 259 7.86 0.51 -3.99
C ALA A 259 8.30 0.27 -5.44
N THR A 260 7.92 1.16 -6.37
CA THR A 260 8.34 1.09 -7.78
C THR A 260 9.84 1.30 -7.91
N VAL A 261 10.37 2.36 -7.29
CA VAL A 261 11.80 2.67 -7.37
C VAL A 261 12.64 1.58 -6.69
N LEU A 262 12.25 1.14 -5.48
CA LEU A 262 12.93 0.04 -4.79
C LEU A 262 12.91 -1.25 -5.61
N TRP A 263 11.75 -1.61 -6.16
CA TRP A 263 11.63 -2.81 -6.99
C TRP A 263 12.47 -2.71 -8.26
N TYR A 264 12.44 -1.58 -8.98
CA TYR A 264 13.18 -1.45 -10.23
C TYR A 264 14.70 -1.40 -9.98
N MET A 265 15.14 -0.52 -9.09
CA MET A 265 16.55 -0.28 -8.79
C MET A 265 17.19 -1.45 -8.03
N GLY A 266 16.48 -2.03 -7.06
CA GLY A 266 17.01 -3.07 -6.21
C GLY A 266 16.84 -4.48 -6.76
N TYR A 267 15.84 -4.74 -7.61
CA TYR A 267 15.53 -6.09 -8.07
C TYR A 267 15.50 -6.20 -9.60
N ALA A 268 14.61 -5.47 -10.27
CA ALA A 268 14.28 -5.69 -11.67
C ALA A 268 15.49 -5.54 -12.61
N ARG A 269 16.33 -4.52 -12.38
CA ARG A 269 17.54 -4.28 -13.18
C ARG A 269 18.59 -5.40 -13.04
N HIS A 270 18.60 -6.11 -11.91
CA HIS A 270 19.57 -7.18 -11.62
C HIS A 270 19.14 -8.52 -12.22
N VAL A 271 17.86 -8.69 -12.54
CA VAL A 271 17.31 -9.92 -13.15
C VAL A 271 17.00 -9.75 -14.63
N ALA A 272 17.57 -8.73 -15.28
CA ALA A 272 17.33 -8.38 -16.67
C ALA A 272 15.82 -8.32 -17.01
N TRP A 273 15.02 -7.71 -16.12
CA TRP A 273 13.59 -7.57 -16.36
C TRP A 273 13.33 -6.77 -17.64
N ILE A 274 12.45 -7.31 -18.49
CA ILE A 274 11.98 -6.66 -19.71
C ILE A 274 10.49 -6.35 -19.50
N PRO A 275 10.03 -5.11 -19.78
CA PRO A 275 8.60 -4.80 -19.73
C PRO A 275 7.82 -5.70 -20.68
N SER A 276 6.63 -6.14 -20.26
CA SER A 276 5.72 -6.80 -21.20
C SER A 276 5.33 -5.82 -22.30
N ILE A 277 5.44 -6.23 -23.56
CA ILE A 277 4.99 -5.42 -24.69
C ILE A 277 3.48 -5.64 -24.83
N ARG A 278 2.73 -4.65 -25.34
CA ARG A 278 1.26 -4.74 -25.51
C ARG A 278 0.81 -5.98 -26.33
N THR A 279 1.72 -6.55 -27.14
CA THR A 279 1.54 -7.80 -27.88
C THR A 279 1.58 -9.06 -27.02
N ASP A 280 2.27 -9.03 -25.88
CA ASP A 280 2.44 -10.20 -25.00
C ASP A 280 1.15 -10.49 -24.23
N ASP A 281 0.43 -9.46 -23.77
CA ASP A 281 -0.89 -9.60 -23.14
C ASP A 281 -1.94 -10.18 -24.10
N TYR A 282 -1.83 -9.89 -25.41
CA TYR A 282 -2.69 -10.47 -26.43
C TYR A 282 -2.31 -11.92 -26.74
N ARG A 283 -1.00 -12.23 -26.83
CA ARG A 283 -0.52 -13.60 -27.01
C ARG A 283 -0.88 -14.51 -25.85
N GLU A 284 -0.75 -14.06 -24.61
CA GLU A 284 -1.19 -14.84 -23.44
C GLU A 284 -2.71 -15.09 -23.42
N LYS A 285 -3.51 -14.13 -23.88
CA LYS A 285 -4.96 -14.31 -24.00
C LYS A 285 -5.33 -15.29 -25.12
N ILE A 286 -4.65 -15.22 -26.26
CA ILE A 286 -4.85 -16.13 -27.39
C ILE A 286 -4.42 -17.56 -27.03
N LEU A 287 -3.33 -17.73 -26.27
CA LEU A 287 -2.86 -19.04 -25.80
C LEU A 287 -3.73 -19.65 -24.69
N LYS A 288 -4.62 -18.86 -24.07
CA LYS A 288 -5.59 -19.30 -23.06
C LYS A 288 -7.01 -19.48 -23.62
N CYS A 289 -7.21 -19.27 -24.92
CA CYS A 289 -8.41 -19.64 -25.67
C CYS A 289 -8.18 -20.97 -26.39
#